data_AF-A0A960D5A8-F1
#
_entry.id   AF-A0A960D5A8-F1
#
_cell.length_a   1.000
_cell.length_b   1.000
_cell.length_c   1.000
_cell.angle_alpha   90.00
_cell.angle_beta   90.00
_cell.angle_gamma   90.00
#
_symmetry.space_group_name_H-M   'P 1'
#
loop_
_entity.id
_entity.type
_entity.pdbx_description
1 polymer ?
#
loop_
_entity_poly.entity_id
_entity_poly.type
_entity_poly.pdbx_seq_one_letter_code
_entity_poly.pdbx_strand_id
1 'polypeptide(L)'
;RVDPARVVGPVWRRDSVIDFNGTVIGSQEFYFIHRTSRFEPTTGGRTPLELRYIHGHRWCDSATIEKLAAGGETVYPLQLGELLAEANAVADGRGGGPPRELHRIR
;
A
#
# COMPACT_ATOMS: atom_id res chain seq x y z
N ARG A 1 3.13 -11.79 12.15
CA ARG A 1 4.20 -10.74 12.16
C ARG A 1 5.23 -11.13 11.11
N VAL A 2 5.81 -10.17 10.38
CA VAL A 2 6.79 -10.42 9.30
C VAL A 2 8.17 -9.97 9.75
N ASP A 3 9.21 -10.72 9.39
CA ASP A 3 10.61 -10.33 9.59
C ASP A 3 10.95 -9.13 8.68
N PRO A 4 11.47 -8.01 9.21
CA PRO A 4 11.85 -6.85 8.41
C PRO A 4 12.77 -7.18 7.22
N ALA A 5 13.63 -8.19 7.32
CA ALA A 5 14.51 -8.60 6.23
C ALA A 5 13.76 -9.20 5.02
N ARG A 6 12.49 -9.58 5.19
CA ARG A 6 11.61 -10.10 4.13
C ARG A 6 10.75 -9.03 3.46
N VAL A 7 10.92 -7.77 3.84
CA VAL A 7 10.17 -6.64 3.30
C VAL A 7 11.11 -5.84 2.39
N VAL A 8 10.69 -5.60 1.15
CA VAL A 8 11.45 -4.81 0.18
C VAL A 8 10.93 -3.37 0.18
N GLY A 9 11.85 -2.40 0.27
CA GLY A 9 11.56 -0.99 0.13
C GLY A 9 12.22 -0.10 1.18
N PRO A 10 11.79 1.17 1.29
CA PRO A 10 10.65 1.74 0.58
C PRO A 10 10.86 1.76 -0.95
N VAL A 11 9.79 1.55 -1.72
CA VAL A 11 9.83 1.54 -3.20
C VAL A 11 9.21 2.78 -3.80
N TRP A 12 8.13 3.26 -3.18
CA TRP A 12 7.43 4.47 -3.58
C TRP A 12 7.22 5.40 -2.41
N ARG A 13 7.08 6.68 -2.72
CA ARG A 13 6.67 7.70 -1.78
C ARG A 13 5.50 8.49 -2.35
N ARG A 14 4.53 8.80 -1.48
CA ARG A 14 3.48 9.79 -1.78
C ARG A 14 3.49 10.89 -0.73
N ASP A 15 3.33 12.12 -1.19
CA ASP A 15 3.02 13.27 -0.32
C ASP A 15 1.61 13.73 -0.66
N SER A 16 0.75 13.90 0.34
CA SER A 16 -0.63 14.36 0.14
C SER A 16 -1.08 15.28 1.26
N VAL A 17 -2.08 16.12 0.99
CA VAL A 17 -2.84 16.84 2.01
C VAL A 17 -4.23 16.24 2.05
N ILE A 18 -4.66 15.77 3.22
CA ILE A 18 -5.97 15.12 3.39
C ILE A 18 -6.75 15.78 4.52
N ASP A 19 -8.07 15.84 4.37
CA ASP A 19 -8.95 16.02 5.52
C ASP A 19 -9.18 14.65 6.15
N PHE A 20 -8.75 14.50 7.39
CA PHE A 20 -8.93 13.27 8.15
C PHE A 20 -9.44 13.61 9.54
N ASN A 21 -10.62 13.06 9.87
CA ASN A 21 -11.24 13.21 11.18
C ASN A 21 -11.44 14.70 11.58
N GLY A 22 -11.83 15.54 10.61
CA GLY A 22 -12.11 16.97 10.80
C GLY A 22 -10.86 17.84 10.92
N THR A 23 -9.70 17.33 10.53
CA THR A 23 -8.42 18.05 10.56
C THR A 23 -7.70 17.89 9.24
N VAL A 24 -7.19 18.99 8.69
CA VAL A 24 -6.31 18.97 7.52
C VAL A 24 -4.91 18.58 7.96
N ILE A 25 -4.39 17.49 7.39
CA ILE A 25 -3.06 16.97 7.71
C ILE A 25 -2.22 16.79 6.44
N GLY A 26 -0.91 17.06 6.56
CA GLY A 26 0.08 16.62 5.58
C GLY A 26 0.44 15.16 5.84
N SER A 27 0.23 14.29 4.85
CA SER A 27 0.56 12.87 4.89
C SER A 27 1.79 12.59 4.03
N GLN A 28 2.77 11.89 4.61
CA GLN A 28 3.88 11.28 3.88
C GLN A 28 3.76 9.77 4.00
N GLU A 29 3.65 9.10 2.87
CA GLU A 29 3.38 7.67 2.80
C GLU A 29 4.55 6.98 2.09
N PHE A 30 5.02 5.88 2.68
CA PHE A 30 6.07 5.03 2.14
C PHE A 30 5.52 3.64 1.90
N TYR A 31 5.74 3.13 0.69
CA TYR A 31 5.22 1.84 0.28
C TYR A 31 6.32 0.78 0.30
N PHE A 32 5.96 -0.39 0.80
CA PHE A 32 6.84 -1.55 0.94
C PHE A 32 6.15 -2.78 0.36
N ILE A 33 6.95 -3.74 -0.11
CA ILE A 33 6.45 -4.95 -0.75
C ILE A 33 6.89 -6.16 0.06
N HIS A 34 5.97 -7.10 0.26
CA HIS A 34 6.26 -8.41 0.84
C HIS A 34 5.53 -9.49 0.06
N ARG A 35 6.26 -10.51 -0.39
CA ARG A 35 5.69 -11.69 -1.06
C ARG A 35 5.32 -12.75 -0.03
N THR A 36 4.06 -13.15 -0.01
CA THR A 36 3.53 -14.18 0.89
C THR A 36 2.45 -15.01 0.20
N SER A 37 2.37 -16.29 0.55
CA SER A 37 1.25 -17.18 0.17
C SER A 37 0.13 -17.20 1.23
N ARG A 38 0.36 -16.61 2.40
CA ARG A 38 -0.58 -16.59 3.53
C ARG A 38 -0.75 -15.17 4.06
N PHE A 39 -2.00 -14.74 4.23
CA PHE A 39 -2.34 -13.44 4.77
C PHE A 39 -3.46 -13.57 5.80
N GLU A 40 -3.08 -13.46 7.08
CA GLU A 40 -3.96 -13.54 8.24
C GLU A 40 -3.78 -12.27 9.08
N PRO A 41 -4.45 -11.17 8.71
CA PRO A 41 -4.34 -9.92 9.45
C PRO A 41 -4.94 -10.08 10.84
N THR A 42 -4.25 -9.52 11.83
CA THR A 42 -4.71 -9.46 13.22
C THR A 42 -5.03 -8.01 13.59
N THR A 43 -6.02 -7.84 14.45
CA THR A 43 -6.39 -6.54 15.05
C THR A 43 -5.58 -6.23 16.31
N GLY A 44 -4.78 -7.19 16.80
CA GLY A 44 -3.92 -7.01 17.97
C GLY A 44 -2.92 -5.88 17.75
N GLY A 45 -2.83 -4.98 18.72
CA GLY A 45 -1.95 -3.80 18.66
C GLY A 45 -2.50 -2.62 17.85
N ARG A 46 -3.72 -2.70 17.29
CA ARG A 46 -4.39 -1.55 16.67
C ARG A 46 -4.83 -0.53 17.71
N THR A 47 -4.69 0.73 17.36
CA THR A 47 -5.22 1.88 18.10
C THR A 47 -6.75 1.93 18.02
N PRO A 48 -7.42 2.65 18.94
CA PRO A 48 -8.86 2.88 18.85
C PRO A 48 -9.30 3.55 17.54
N LEU A 49 -8.43 4.36 16.93
CA LEU A 49 -8.68 4.99 15.65
C LEU A 49 -8.72 3.94 14.52
N GLU A 50 -7.70 3.10 14.43
CA GLU A 50 -7.62 2.05 13.39
C GLU A 50 -8.77 1.04 13.50
N LEU A 51 -9.21 0.72 14.72
CA LEU A 51 -10.38 -0.14 14.93
C LEU A 51 -11.68 0.46 14.38
N ARG A 52 -11.79 1.80 14.33
CA ARG A 52 -12.96 2.48 13.76
C ARG A 52 -12.89 2.62 12.24
N TYR A 53 -11.70 2.76 11.66
CA TYR A 53 -11.54 3.08 10.24
C TYR A 53 -11.18 1.87 9.36
N ILE A 54 -10.68 0.77 9.92
CA ILE A 54 -10.34 -0.44 9.16
C ILE A 54 -11.43 -1.50 9.34
N HIS A 55 -12.31 -1.60 8.35
CA HIS A 55 -13.47 -2.50 8.40
C HIS A 55 -13.20 -3.91 7.87
N GLY A 56 -12.12 -4.12 7.11
CA GLY A 56 -11.81 -5.42 6.55
C GLY A 56 -10.58 -5.41 5.66
N HIS A 57 -10.30 -6.59 5.11
CA HIS A 57 -9.19 -6.81 4.19
C HIS A 57 -9.63 -7.77 3.09
N ARG A 58 -9.14 -7.56 1.88
CA ARG A 58 -9.29 -8.51 0.78
C ARG A 58 -8.05 -8.49 -0.09
N TRP A 59 -7.79 -9.59 -0.78
CA TRP A 59 -6.85 -9.60 -1.90
C TRP A 59 -7.47 -8.88 -3.11
N CYS A 60 -6.69 -8.01 -3.73
CA CYS A 60 -7.06 -7.31 -4.95
C CYS A 60 -5.94 -7.49 -5.97
N ASP A 61 -6.28 -7.94 -7.18
CA ASP A 61 -5.43 -7.80 -8.35
C ASP A 61 -5.71 -6.48 -9.08
N SER A 62 -4.99 -6.21 -10.17
CA SER A 62 -5.14 -4.97 -10.95
C SER A 62 -6.57 -4.79 -11.46
N ALA A 63 -7.18 -5.85 -12.00
CA ALA A 63 -8.55 -5.80 -12.53
C ALA A 63 -9.59 -5.50 -11.43
N THR A 64 -9.38 -6.05 -10.23
CA THR A 64 -10.22 -5.79 -9.06
C THR A 64 -10.12 -4.32 -8.61
N ILE A 65 -8.92 -3.74 -8.67
CA ILE A 65 -8.69 -2.32 -8.36
C ILE A 65 -9.36 -1.43 -9.41
N GLU A 66 -9.17 -1.73 -10.69
CA GLU A 66 -9.81 -0.99 -11.79
C GLU A 66 -11.34 -1.01 -11.65
N LYS A 67 -11.93 -2.16 -11.32
CA LYS A 67 -13.37 -2.27 -11.10
C LYS A 67 -13.85 -1.43 -9.92
N LEU A 68 -13.10 -1.37 -8.82
CA LEU A 68 -13.43 -0.48 -7.70
C LEU A 68 -13.42 0.98 -8.13
N ALA A 69 -12.34 1.41 -8.79
CA ALA A 69 -12.19 2.78 -9.26
C ALA A 69 -13.30 3.18 -10.23
N ALA A 70 -13.63 2.30 -11.19
CA ALA A 70 -14.75 2.50 -12.11
C ALA A 70 -16.11 2.54 -11.40
N GLY A 71 -16.23 1.89 -10.24
CA GLY A 71 -17.40 1.92 -9.37
C GLY A 71 -17.48 3.18 -8.48
N GLY A 72 -16.53 4.10 -8.57
CA GLY A 72 -16.47 5.32 -7.75
C GLY A 72 -15.79 5.14 -6.40
N GLU A 73 -15.27 3.94 -6.10
CA GLU A 73 -14.50 3.69 -4.89
C GLU A 73 -13.09 4.25 -5.04
N THR A 74 -12.60 4.95 -4.03
CA THR A 74 -11.24 5.48 -4.05
C THR A 74 -10.26 4.44 -3.52
N VAL A 75 -9.29 4.05 -4.36
CA VAL A 75 -8.20 3.14 -3.99
C VAL A 75 -6.91 3.94 -3.96
N TYR A 76 -6.20 3.92 -2.83
CA TYR A 76 -4.91 4.59 -2.69
C TYR A 76 -3.75 3.59 -2.63
N PRO A 77 -2.59 3.92 -3.23
CA PRO A 77 -2.36 5.07 -4.12
C PRO A 77 -3.23 4.95 -5.39
N LEU A 78 -3.56 6.06 -6.04
CA LEU A 78 -4.50 6.05 -7.17
C LEU A 78 -3.98 5.19 -8.33
N GLN A 79 -2.66 5.06 -8.42
CA GLN A 79 -1.94 4.27 -9.42
C GLN A 79 -1.73 2.81 -9.00
N LEU A 80 -2.30 2.35 -7.87
CA LEU A 80 -1.96 1.04 -7.31
C LEU A 80 -2.15 -0.11 -8.32
N GLY A 81 -3.23 -0.08 -9.11
CA GLY A 81 -3.49 -1.11 -10.12
C GLY A 81 -2.39 -1.23 -11.18
N GLU A 82 -1.85 -0.09 -11.62
CA GLU A 82 -0.75 0.00 -12.59
C GLU A 82 0.58 -0.46 -11.98
N LEU A 83 0.79 -0.19 -10.69
CA LEU A 83 2.03 -0.45 -9.97
C LEU A 83 2.20 -1.92 -9.54
N LEU A 84 1.15 -2.75 -9.58
CA LEU A 84 1.25 -4.15 -9.13
C LEU A 84 2.25 -4.99 -9.95
N ALA A 85 2.38 -4.72 -11.26
CA ALA A 85 3.35 -5.42 -12.10
C ALA A 85 4.80 -5.10 -11.67
N GLU A 86 5.08 -3.82 -11.41
CA GLU A 86 6.37 -3.36 -10.86
C GLU A 86 6.63 -3.98 -9.49
N ALA A 87 5.64 -3.97 -8.59
CA ALA A 87 5.78 -4.59 -7.27
C ALA A 87 6.13 -6.08 -7.34
N ASN A 88 5.50 -6.81 -8.25
CA ASN A 88 5.79 -8.22 -8.45
C ASN A 88 7.23 -8.44 -8.91
N ALA A 89 7.71 -7.64 -9.88
CA ALA A 89 9.09 -7.73 -10.37
C ALA A 89 10.13 -7.41 -9.28
N VAL A 90 9.86 -6.40 -8.45
CA VAL A 90 10.71 -6.06 -7.29
C VAL A 90 10.72 -7.21 -6.28
N ALA A 91 9.57 -7.78 -5.95
CA ALA A 91 9.48 -8.91 -5.03
C ALA A 91 10.19 -10.18 -5.52
N ASP A 92 10.25 -10.38 -6.83
CA ASP A 92 10.95 -11.51 -7.46
C ASP A 92 12.47 -11.29 -7.57
N GLY A 93 12.99 -10.18 -7.04
CA GLY A 93 14.41 -9.80 -7.13
C GLY A 93 14.85 -9.39 -8.53
N ARG A 94 13.90 -9.17 -9.45
CA ARG A 94 14.14 -8.77 -10.85
C ARG A 94 14.16 -7.26 -11.04
N GLY A 95 13.77 -6.49 -10.02
CA GLY A 95 13.68 -5.03 -10.06
C GLY A 95 14.98 -4.27 -9.76
N GLY A 96 16.11 -4.95 -9.57
CA GLY A 96 17.29 -4.34 -8.96
C GLY A 96 17.07 -4.05 -7.47
N GLY A 97 18.13 -3.76 -6.72
CA GLY A 97 18.00 -3.35 -5.31
C GLY A 97 17.11 -2.10 -5.15
N PRO A 98 16.70 -1.75 -3.93
CA PRO A 98 15.86 -0.58 -3.70
C PRO A 98 16.47 0.65 -4.40
N PRO A 99 15.67 1.42 -5.15
CA PRO A 99 16.20 2.53 -5.94
C PRO A 99 16.86 3.57 -5.01
N ARG A 100 17.94 4.21 -5.49
CA ARG A 100 18.65 5.27 -4.74
C ARG A 100 17.75 6.48 -4.45
N GLU A 101 16.68 6.65 -5.23
CA GLU A 101 15.67 7.69 -5.11
C GLU A 101 14.28 7.06 -5.20
N LEU A 102 13.38 7.45 -4.29
CA LEU A 102 12.03 6.88 -4.24
C LEU A 102 11.17 7.40 -5.39
N HIS A 103 10.58 6.48 -6.15
CA HIS A 103 9.65 6.85 -7.19
C HIS A 103 8.40 7.48 -6.57
N ARG A 104 8.13 8.75 -6.93
CA ARG A 104 7.01 9.53 -6.41
C ARG A 104 5.72 9.14 -7.12
N ILE A 105 4.71 8.79 -6.33
CA ILE A 105 3.40 8.36 -6.83
C ILE A 105 2.28 9.24 -6.27
N ARG A 106 1.07 9.09 -6.84
CA ARG A 106 -0.14 9.86 -6.51
C ARG A 106 -1.21 9.01 -5.83
#